data_AF-A0A3P0NBU0-F1
#
_entry.id   AF-A0A3P0NBU0-F1
#
_cell.length_a   1.000
_cell.length_b   1.000
_cell.length_c   1.000
_cell.angle_alpha   90.00
_cell.angle_beta   90.00
_cell.angle_gamma   90.00
#
_symmetry.space_group_name_H-M   'P 1'
#
loop_
_entity.id
_entity.type
_entity.pdbx_description
1 polymer ?
#
loop_
_entity_poly.entity_id
_entity_poly.type
_entity_poly.pdbx_seq_one_letter_code
_entity_poly.pdbx_strand_id
1 'polypeptide(L)' 'MSDISIDLPFWIFPVIYGAIYWPLTLFFGLLCLYVGAMRVRGIGRAAFIVIGLLLVGDAAIGIYHAFFVS' A
#
# COMPACT_ATOMS: atom_id res chain seq x y z
N MET A 1 -25.34 15.66 -18.45
CA MET A 1 -24.71 14.92 -17.34
C MET A 1 -23.24 15.29 -17.33
N SER A 2 -22.72 15.84 -16.23
CA SER A 2 -21.28 16.05 -16.03
C SER A 2 -20.71 14.74 -15.54
N ASP A 3 -19.91 14.06 -16.37
CA ASP A 3 -19.07 12.96 -15.92
C ASP A 3 -18.11 13.51 -14.85
N ILE A 4 -18.44 13.26 -13.58
CA ILE A 4 -17.51 13.39 -12.47
C ILE A 4 -16.54 12.21 -12.64
N SER A 5 -15.51 12.41 -13.44
CA SER A 5 -14.31 11.59 -13.39
C SER A 5 -13.67 11.86 -12.04
N ILE A 6 -13.98 11.01 -11.05
CA ILE A 6 -13.15 10.91 -9.86
C ILE A 6 -11.81 10.38 -10.36
N ASP A 7 -10.87 11.30 -10.60
CA ASP A 7 -9.45 10.99 -10.78
C ASP A 7 -8.97 10.39 -9.47
N LEU A 8 -9.26 9.09 -9.30
CA LEU A 8 -8.94 8.36 -8.10
C LEU A 8 -7.41 8.26 -8.05
N PRO A 9 -6.73 8.90 -7.09
CA PRO A 9 -5.28 8.93 -7.07
C PRO A 9 -4.75 7.49 -7.08
N PHE A 10 -3.74 7.25 -7.92
CA PHE A 10 -3.14 5.93 -8.15
C PHE A 10 -2.76 5.19 -6.85
N TRP A 11 -2.54 5.93 -5.76
CA TRP A 11 -2.28 5.44 -4.41
C TRP A 11 -3.44 4.70 -3.72
N ILE A 12 -4.68 4.87 -4.18
CA ILE A 12 -5.85 4.22 -3.59
C ILE A 12 -6.00 2.76 -4.08
N PHE A 13 -5.52 2.43 -5.27
CA PHE A 13 -5.57 1.07 -5.82
C PHE A 13 -4.95 0.00 -4.90
N PRO A 14 -3.72 0.17 -4.37
CA PRO A 14 -3.17 -0.81 -3.43
C PRO A 14 -3.94 -0.93 -2.11
N VAL A 15 -4.70 0.10 -1.71
CA VAL A 15 -5.52 0.08 -0.49
C VAL A 15 -6.85 -0.65 -0.71
N ILE A 16 -7.48 -0.49 -1.87
CA ILE A 16 -8.76 -1.14 -2.19
C ILE A 16 -8.57 -2.62 -2.55
N TYR A 17 -7.48 -2.95 -3.25
CA TYR A 17 -7.19 -4.29 -3.73
C TYR A 17 -6.22 -5.08 -2.83
N GLY A 18 -5.92 -4.55 -1.64
CA GLY A 18 -4.88 -4.99 -0.70
C GLY A 18 -4.75 -6.51 -0.54
N ALA A 19 -5.88 -7.16 -0.27
CA ALA A 19 -5.95 -8.61 -0.03
C ALA A 19 -6.04 -9.46 -1.31
N ILE A 20 -6.60 -8.93 -2.41
CA ILE A 20 -6.79 -9.66 -3.68
C ILE A 20 -5.50 -9.65 -4.51
N TYR A 21 -4.77 -8.55 -4.48
CA TYR A 21 -3.49 -8.36 -5.17
C TYR A 21 -2.35 -8.12 -4.18
N TRP A 22 -2.22 -9.01 -3.19
CA TRP A 22 -1.16 -9.00 -2.19
C TRP A 22 0.26 -8.72 -2.74
N PRO A 23 0.68 -9.16 -3.95
CA PRO A 23 2.01 -8.84 -4.46
C PRO A 23 2.16 -7.34 -4.78
N LEU A 24 1.09 -6.70 -5.27
CA LEU A 24 1.06 -5.29 -5.60
C LEU A 24 1.07 -4.45 -4.31
N THR A 25 0.26 -4.83 -3.32
CA THR A 25 0.20 -4.21 -1.99
C THR A 25 1.56 -4.23 -1.30
N LEU A 26 2.27 -5.36 -1.40
CA LEU A 26 3.62 -5.53 -0.85
C LEU A 26 4.64 -4.63 -1.55
N PHE A 27 4.56 -4.52 -2.88
CA PHE A 27 5.42 -3.63 -3.66
C PHE A 27 5.24 -2.16 -3.25
N PHE A 28 4.00 -1.69 -3.14
CA PHE A 28 3.73 -0.32 -2.68
C PHE A 28 4.13 -0.09 -1.22
N GLY A 29 3.93 -1.08 -0.35
CA GLY A 29 4.40 -1.03 1.02
C GLY A 29 5.91 -0.83 1.12
N LEU A 30 6.69 -1.65 0.39
CA LEU A 30 8.15 -1.53 0.31
C LEU A 30 8.59 -0.20 -0.31
N LEU A 31 7.90 0.26 -1.36
CA LEU A 31 8.20 1.55 -1.99
C LEU A 31 7.98 2.72 -1.01
N CYS A 32 6.88 2.70 -0.25
CA CYS A 32 6.61 3.67 0.80
C CYS A 32 7.68 3.65 1.89
N LEU A 33 8.09 2.46 2.35
CA LEU A 33 9.17 2.31 3.33
C LEU A 33 10.50 2.86 2.79
N TYR A 34 10.85 2.55 1.54
CA TYR A 34 12.06 3.04 0.89
C TYR A 34 12.06 4.57 0.77
N VAL A 35 10.98 5.16 0.26
CA VAL A 35 10.82 6.62 0.13
C VAL A 35 10.85 7.28 1.50
N GLY A 36 10.12 6.74 2.48
CA GLY A 36 10.11 7.24 3.85
C GLY A 36 11.49 7.21 4.50
N ALA A 37 12.25 6.12 4.34
CA ALA A 37 13.57 5.97 4.93
C ALA A 37 14.67 6.80 4.25
N MET A 38 14.66 6.88 2.92
CA MET A 38 15.76 7.47 2.13
C MET A 38 15.50 8.92 1.69
N ARG A 39 14.25 9.28 1.40
CA ARG A 39 13.93 10.53 0.67
C ARG A 39 13.23 11.58 1.53
N VAL A 40 12.55 11.18 2.60
CA VAL A 40 11.75 12.09 3.41
C VAL A 40 12.39 12.34 4.77
N ARG A 41 12.39 13.60 5.22
CA ARG A 41 12.87 14.02 6.55
C ARG A 41 11.70 14.58 7.38
N GLY A 42 11.78 14.49 8.70
CA GLY A 42 10.75 14.99 9.60
C GLY A 42 9.45 14.17 9.61
N ILE A 43 8.31 14.82 9.84
CA ILE A 43 6.99 14.16 10.04
C ILE A 43 6.57 13.33 8.83
N GLY A 44 6.91 13.76 7.61
CA GLY A 44 6.62 13.00 6.40
C GLY A 44 7.23 11.60 6.41
N ARG A 45 8.43 11.43 7.00
CA ARG A 45 9.06 10.11 7.15
C ARG A 45 8.22 9.16 8.00
N ALA A 46 7.68 9.67 9.11
CA ALA A 46 6.84 8.87 9.99
C ALA A 46 5.55 8.43 9.26
N ALA A 47 4.91 9.34 8.53
CA ALA A 47 3.72 9.02 7.73
C ALA A 47 4.00 7.94 6.67
N PHE A 48 5.08 8.07 5.90
CA PHE A 48 5.47 7.06 4.90
C PHE A 48 5.81 5.70 5.51
N ILE A 49 6.48 5.69 6.67
CA ILE A 49 6.81 4.45 7.38
C ILE A 49 5.55 3.74 7.88
N VAL A 50 4.63 4.49 8.50
CA VAL A 50 3.37 3.94 9.03
C VAL A 50 2.51 3.38 7.90
N ILE A 51 2.35 4.12 6.81
CA ILE A 51 1.60 3.66 5.62
C ILE A 51 2.27 2.42 5.01
N GLY A 52 3.59 2.43 4.87
CA GLY A 52 4.35 1.29 4.35
C GLY A 52 4.18 0.03 5.20
N LEU A 53 4.21 0.16 6.53
CA LEU A 53 3.97 -0.95 7.46
C LEU A 53 2.55 -1.53 7.35
N LEU A 54 1.53 -0.66 7.23
CA LEU A 54 0.14 -1.10 7.07
C LEU A 54 -0.05 -1.90 5.77
N LEU A 55 0.52 -1.42 4.66
CA LEU A 55 0.46 -2.11 3.37
C LEU A 55 1.20 -3.46 3.38
N VAL A 56 2.37 -3.52 4.02
CA VAL A 56 3.11 -4.78 4.18
C VAL A 56 2.32 -5.76 5.06
N GLY A 57 1.68 -5.27 6.13
CA GLY A 57 0.82 -6.09 6.99
C GLY A 57 -0.38 -6.69 6.26
N ASP A 58 -1.08 -5.88 5.46
CA ASP A 58 -2.18 -6.34 4.60
C ASP A 58 -1.70 -7.40 3.61
N ALA A 59 -0.59 -7.14 2.91
CA ALA A 59 0.01 -8.10 2.00
C ALA A 59 0.41 -9.42 2.70
N ALA A 60 0.91 -9.37 3.93
CA ALA A 60 1.24 -10.57 4.71
C ALA A 60 0.00 -11.40 5.03
N ILE A 61 -1.15 -10.76 5.30
CA ILE A 61 -2.43 -11.43 5.47
C ILE A 61 -2.87 -12.08 4.16
N GLY A 62 -2.77 -11.37 3.03
CA GLY A 62 -3.07 -11.92 1.71
C GLY A 62 -2.20 -13.13 1.36
N ILE A 63 -0.89 -13.09 1.65
CA ILE A 63 0.03 -14.23 1.51
C ILE A 63 -0.41 -15.39 2.41
N TYR A 64 -0.71 -15.11 3.68
CA TYR A 64 -1.16 -16.14 4.61
C TYR A 64 -2.41 -16.86 4.07
N HIS A 65 -3.39 -16.10 3.57
CA HIS A 65 -4.58 -16.67 2.98
C HIS A 65 -4.29 -17.48 1.70
N ALA A 66 -3.42 -17.00 0.82
CA ALA A 66 -3.12 -17.63 -0.46
C ALA A 66 -2.25 -18.89 -0.39
N PHE A 67 -1.47 -19.07 0.68
CA PHE A 67 -0.54 -20.20 0.81
C PHE A 67 -0.87 -21.17 1.93
N PHE A 68 -1.62 -20.74 2.96
CA PHE A 68 -1.87 -21.53 4.16
C PHE A 68 -3.34 -21.80 4.43
N VAL A 69 -4.26 -21.05 3.82
CA VAL A 69 -5.71 -21.20 4.05
C VAL A 69 -6.46 -21.68 2.81
N SER A 70 -6.08 -21.24 1.61
CA SER A 70 -6.66 -21.69 0.33
C SER A 70 -6.13 -23.05 -0.11
#